data_AF-A0A6H1WYN4-F1
#
_entry.id   AF-A0A6H1WYN4-F1
#
_cell.length_a   1.000
_cell.length_b   1.000
_cell.length_c   1.000
_cell.angle_alpha   90.00
_cell.angle_beta   90.00
_cell.angle_gamma   90.00
#
_symmetry.space_group_name_H-M   'P 1'
#
loop_
_entity.id
_entity.type
_entity.pdbx_description
1 polymer ?
#
loop_
_entity_poly.entity_id
_entity_poly.type
_entity_poly.pdbx_seq_one_letter_code
_entity_poly.pdbx_strand_id
1 'polypeptide(L)'
;MKSSNTNKNTIEFHSKKQELEGSYNKKHFKRDKLKFHKISDDSHKVLEYPTKRRKSVKKIIEFKDNLKNKFKNKKYIKIILIGVTLTGLLFLFNKVVLPNNTNTKSTPSNLIAESTYISKSKALTYSKIINETIKTYTGLNHNVKTETMHKNGSSIYATGYIDYPDKGKIYFDVRLKNNNPISLVINGEELIK
;
A
#
# COMPACT_ATOMS: atom_id res chain seq x y z
N MET A 1 56.07 -4.86 13.71
CA MET A 1 54.82 -4.60 14.47
C MET A 1 53.73 -4.13 13.52
N LYS A 2 52.64 -4.90 13.40
CA LYS A 2 51.29 -4.48 13.02
C LYS A 2 50.36 -5.65 13.36
N SER A 3 49.59 -5.51 14.43
CA SER A 3 48.56 -6.48 14.81
C SER A 3 47.32 -6.24 13.95
N SER A 4 46.76 -7.30 13.37
CA SER A 4 45.39 -7.27 12.85
C SER A 4 44.55 -8.25 13.66
N ASN A 5 43.76 -7.67 14.56
CA ASN A 5 42.67 -8.29 15.29
C ASN A 5 41.45 -8.32 14.37
N THR A 6 40.87 -9.49 14.10
CA THR A 6 39.50 -9.81 13.59
C THR A 6 39.57 -11.19 12.92
N ASN A 7 38.92 -12.24 13.44
CA ASN A 7 37.48 -12.39 13.34
C ASN A 7 36.96 -13.34 14.44
N LYS A 8 36.22 -12.82 15.42
CA LYS A 8 35.49 -13.61 16.44
C LYS A 8 34.13 -14.12 15.96
N ASN A 9 33.82 -14.00 14.67
CA ASN A 9 32.50 -14.31 14.09
C ASN A 9 32.57 -15.31 12.92
N THR A 10 33.49 -16.28 12.94
CA THR A 10 33.44 -17.40 12.00
C THR A 10 32.40 -18.39 12.51
N ILE A 11 31.24 -18.44 11.86
CA ILE A 11 30.21 -19.45 12.15
C ILE A 11 30.75 -20.79 11.65
N GLU A 12 31.13 -21.69 12.55
CA GLU A 12 31.46 -23.07 12.19
C GLU A 12 30.20 -23.79 11.69
N PHE A 13 30.16 -24.10 10.39
CA PHE A 13 29.01 -24.72 9.72
C PHE A 13 28.61 -26.09 10.30
N HIS A 14 29.47 -26.71 11.10
CA HIS A 14 29.16 -27.97 11.79
C HIS A 14 28.12 -27.80 12.91
N SER A 15 28.08 -26.66 13.62
CA SER A 15 27.14 -26.45 14.73
C SER A 15 25.71 -26.15 14.24
N LYS A 16 25.57 -25.44 13.12
CA LYS A 16 24.26 -25.03 12.57
C LYS A 16 23.46 -26.19 11.96
N LYS A 17 24.13 -27.28 11.56
CA LYS A 17 23.47 -28.48 11.03
C LYS A 17 22.75 -29.27 12.14
N GLN A 18 23.34 -29.34 13.34
CA GLN A 18 22.70 -29.98 14.50
C GLN A 18 21.50 -29.17 15.04
N GLU A 19 21.58 -27.83 14.96
CA GLU A 19 20.48 -26.93 15.34
C GLU A 19 19.24 -27.09 14.42
N LEU A 20 19.47 -27.40 13.14
CA LEU A 20 18.41 -27.67 12.16
C LEU A 20 17.78 -29.06 12.32
N GLU A 21 18.54 -30.10 12.67
CA GLU A 21 17.98 -31.45 12.89
C GLU A 21 17.04 -31.51 14.11
N GLY A 22 17.29 -30.70 15.15
CA GLY A 22 16.40 -30.59 16.32
C GLY A 22 15.07 -29.86 16.07
N SER A 23 14.95 -29.10 14.97
CA SER A 23 13.77 -28.27 14.65
C SER A 23 12.81 -28.90 13.64
N TYR A 24 13.14 -30.08 13.08
CA TYR A 24 12.32 -30.79 12.09
C TYR A 24 11.08 -31.52 12.65
N ASN A 25 10.72 -31.31 13.92
CA ASN A 25 9.57 -31.99 14.55
C ASN A 25 8.35 -31.10 14.84
N LYS A 26 8.23 -29.92 14.23
CA LYS A 26 6.99 -29.14 14.33
C LYS A 26 6.47 -28.67 12.98
N LYS A 27 5.53 -29.49 12.48
CA LYS A 27 4.31 -29.14 11.75
C LYS A 27 4.45 -28.35 10.44
N HIS A 28 3.85 -28.94 9.40
CA HIS A 28 3.50 -28.33 8.11
C HIS A 28 4.63 -28.15 7.10
N PHE A 29 5.00 -29.24 6.44
CA PHE A 29 5.35 -29.16 5.03
C PHE A 29 4.64 -30.25 4.25
N LYS A 30 3.44 -29.94 3.75
CA LYS A 30 2.83 -30.66 2.63
C LYS A 30 3.80 -30.50 1.46
N ARG A 31 4.61 -31.53 1.22
CA ARG A 31 5.41 -31.66 0.00
C ARG A 31 4.89 -32.87 -0.74
N ASP A 32 4.52 -32.61 -1.98
CA ASP A 32 4.08 -33.56 -2.98
C ASP A 32 4.92 -34.84 -2.94
N LYS A 33 4.25 -35.97 -3.13
CA LYS A 33 4.87 -37.30 -3.20
C LYS A 33 5.94 -37.32 -4.29
N LEU A 34 7.19 -37.02 -3.93
CA LEU A 34 8.36 -37.35 -4.74
C LEU A 34 8.45 -38.88 -4.76
N LYS A 35 7.93 -39.47 -5.84
CA LYS A 35 8.13 -40.89 -6.15
C LYS A 35 9.60 -41.08 -6.55
N PHE A 36 10.46 -41.33 -5.58
CA PHE A 36 11.79 -41.84 -5.83
C PHE A 36 11.66 -43.24 -6.47
N HIS A 37 11.94 -43.34 -7.76
CA HIS A 37 12.10 -44.63 -8.42
C HIS A 37 13.39 -45.28 -7.90
N LYS A 38 13.35 -46.61 -7.77
CA LYS A 38 14.45 -47.45 -7.25
C LYS A 38 15.80 -47.00 -7.83
N ILE A 39 16.74 -46.76 -6.93
CA ILE A 39 18.15 -46.51 -7.23
C ILE A 39 18.68 -47.76 -7.93
N SER A 40 18.83 -47.70 -9.25
CA SER A 40 19.69 -48.61 -10.00
C SER A 40 21.08 -48.01 -10.06
N ASP A 41 22.09 -48.83 -9.77
CA ASP A 41 23.51 -48.50 -9.80
C ASP A 41 23.91 -47.77 -11.09
N ASP A 42 24.16 -46.46 -10.99
CA ASP A 42 24.46 -45.57 -12.11
C ASP A 42 25.85 -44.94 -11.97
N SER A 43 26.85 -45.76 -11.63
CA SER A 43 28.25 -45.33 -11.48
C SER A 43 28.91 -44.82 -12.79
N HIS A 44 28.20 -44.86 -13.92
CA HIS A 44 28.74 -44.49 -15.24
C HIS A 44 27.81 -43.61 -16.10
N LYS A 45 26.70 -43.08 -15.59
CA LYS A 45 25.82 -42.22 -16.40
C LYS A 45 26.31 -40.77 -16.46
N VAL A 46 26.91 -40.41 -17.59
CA VAL A 46 27.17 -39.03 -17.98
C VAL A 46 25.82 -38.31 -18.14
N LEU A 47 25.64 -37.19 -17.42
CA LEU A 47 24.46 -36.33 -17.52
C LEU A 47 24.37 -35.75 -18.95
N GLU A 48 23.40 -36.21 -19.75
CA GLU A 48 23.14 -35.61 -21.07
C GLU A 48 22.66 -34.16 -20.92
N TYR A 49 23.28 -33.25 -21.68
CA TYR A 49 22.86 -31.85 -21.73
C TYR A 49 21.46 -31.73 -22.37
N PRO A 50 20.53 -30.96 -21.76
CA PRO A 50 19.17 -30.84 -22.26
C PRO A 50 19.11 -30.13 -23.62
N THR A 51 18.82 -30.88 -24.68
CA THR A 51 18.70 -30.41 -26.08
C THR A 51 17.57 -29.40 -26.32
N LYS A 52 16.67 -29.19 -25.35
CA LYS A 52 15.44 -28.40 -25.51
C LYS A 52 15.62 -26.87 -25.44
N ARG A 53 16.75 -26.34 -24.95
CA ARG A 53 16.99 -24.88 -24.86
C ARG A 53 17.16 -24.19 -26.23
N ARG A 54 17.38 -24.92 -27.32
CA ARG A 54 17.61 -24.33 -28.66
C ARG A 54 16.35 -23.81 -29.35
N LYS A 55 15.15 -24.32 -29.01
CA LYS A 55 13.90 -23.96 -29.72
C LYS A 55 13.37 -22.56 -29.37
N SER A 56 13.62 -22.06 -28.16
CA SER A 56 13.17 -20.73 -27.73
C SER A 56 13.99 -19.61 -28.36
N VAL A 57 15.31 -19.79 -28.46
CA VAL A 57 16.22 -18.80 -29.07
C VAL A 57 15.93 -18.63 -30.57
N LYS A 58 15.64 -19.73 -31.29
CA LYS A 58 15.31 -19.68 -32.73
C LYS A 58 14.06 -18.84 -33.02
N LYS A 59 13.01 -18.96 -32.20
CA LYS A 59 11.79 -18.15 -32.34
C LYS A 59 12.04 -16.65 -32.13
N ILE A 60 12.93 -16.29 -31.21
CA ILE A 60 13.28 -14.89 -30.95
C ILE A 60 14.06 -14.30 -32.13
N ILE A 61 14.97 -15.08 -32.72
CA ILE A 61 15.74 -14.67 -33.91
C ILE A 61 14.79 -14.48 -35.11
N GLU A 62 13.93 -15.46 -35.38
CA GLU A 62 12.95 -15.38 -36.48
C GLU A 62 11.99 -14.19 -36.32
N PHE A 63 11.55 -13.88 -35.09
CA PHE A 63 10.72 -12.71 -34.83
C PHE A 63 11.46 -11.39 -35.12
N LYS A 64 12.72 -11.28 -34.69
CA LYS A 64 13.56 -10.10 -34.91
C LYS A 64 13.81 -9.85 -36.39
N ASP A 65 14.07 -10.90 -37.17
CA ASP A 65 14.32 -10.81 -38.61
C ASP A 65 13.05 -10.44 -39.39
N ASN A 66 11.90 -11.00 -39.00
CA ASN A 66 10.61 -10.62 -39.57
C ASN A 66 10.25 -9.16 -39.28
N LEU A 67 10.54 -8.67 -38.07
CA LEU A 67 10.33 -7.26 -37.72
C LEU A 67 11.22 -6.36 -38.59
N LYS A 68 12.51 -6.68 -38.70
CA LYS A 68 13.49 -5.93 -39.50
C LYS A 68 13.09 -5.86 -40.98
N ASN A 69 12.58 -6.95 -41.54
CA ASN A 69 12.11 -6.98 -42.93
C ASN A 69 10.81 -6.18 -43.14
N LYS A 70 9.91 -6.13 -42.16
CA LYS A 70 8.71 -5.28 -42.21
C LYS A 70 9.05 -3.79 -42.17
N PHE A 71 10.06 -3.39 -41.39
CA PHE A 71 10.53 -2.00 -41.35
C PHE A 71 11.27 -1.54 -42.61
N LYS A 72 11.78 -2.45 -43.46
CA LYS A 72 12.35 -2.08 -44.78
C LYS A 72 11.29 -1.72 -45.82
N ASN A 73 10.05 -2.17 -45.63
CA ASN A 73 8.97 -1.93 -46.56
C ASN A 73 8.39 -0.52 -46.36
N LYS A 74 8.62 0.38 -47.33
CA LYS A 74 8.18 1.79 -47.33
C LYS A 74 6.69 2.00 -47.03
N LYS A 75 5.83 1.02 -47.37
CA LYS A 75 4.39 1.04 -47.06
C LYS A 75 4.10 1.06 -45.56
N TYR A 76 4.83 0.28 -44.76
CA TYR A 76 4.63 0.23 -43.30
C TYR A 76 5.17 1.48 -42.61
N ILE A 77 6.27 2.05 -43.12
CA ILE A 77 6.78 3.35 -42.65
C ILE A 77 5.72 4.44 -42.85
N LYS A 78 5.04 4.47 -44.00
CA LYS A 78 3.96 5.42 -44.28
C LYS A 78 2.77 5.25 -43.33
N ILE A 79 2.38 4.00 -43.02
CA ILE A 79 1.30 3.70 -42.07
C ILE A 79 1.66 4.18 -40.65
N ILE A 80 2.89 3.92 -40.21
CA ILE A 80 3.39 4.37 -38.90
C ILE A 80 3.39 5.90 -38.84
N LEU A 81 3.86 6.57 -39.90
CA LEU A 81 3.88 8.03 -39.98
C LEU A 81 2.46 8.62 -39.86
N ILE A 82 1.49 8.05 -40.56
CA ILE A 82 0.08 8.44 -40.47
C ILE A 82 -0.48 8.23 -39.06
N GLY A 83 -0.12 7.12 -38.39
CA GLY A 83 -0.54 6.88 -37.01
C GLY A 83 0.04 7.90 -36.02
N VAL A 84 1.30 8.28 -36.19
CA VAL A 84 1.97 9.30 -35.36
C VAL A 84 1.38 10.69 -35.58
N THR A 85 1.09 11.07 -36.83
CA THR A 85 0.49 12.38 -37.12
C THR A 85 -0.95 12.46 -36.61
N LEU A 86 -1.74 11.38 -36.75
CA LEU A 86 -3.13 11.34 -36.26
C LEU A 86 -3.21 11.41 -34.73
N THR A 87 -2.34 10.67 -34.03
CA THR A 87 -2.26 10.73 -32.56
C THR A 87 -1.79 12.09 -32.07
N GLY A 88 -0.82 12.71 -32.76
CA GLY A 88 -0.40 14.09 -32.50
C GLY A 88 -1.53 15.11 -32.69
N LEU A 89 -2.32 14.99 -33.76
CA LEU A 89 -3.49 15.85 -33.98
C LEU A 89 -4.54 15.68 -32.89
N LEU A 90 -4.87 14.44 -32.50
CA LEU A 90 -5.83 14.18 -31.42
C LEU A 90 -5.38 14.77 -30.09
N PHE A 91 -4.07 14.71 -29.79
CA PHE A 91 -3.51 15.31 -28.59
C PHE A 91 -3.59 16.84 -28.59
N LEU A 92 -3.34 17.48 -29.73
CA LEU A 92 -3.51 18.91 -29.92
C LEU A 92 -4.99 19.32 -29.85
N PHE A 93 -5.89 18.56 -30.47
CA PHE A 93 -7.34 18.80 -30.40
C PHE A 93 -7.85 18.76 -28.95
N ASN A 94 -7.42 17.79 -28.15
CA ASN A 94 -7.76 17.73 -26.72
C ASN A 94 -7.27 18.95 -25.94
N LYS A 95 -6.11 19.53 -26.29
CA LYS A 95 -5.60 20.75 -25.65
C LYS A 95 -6.33 22.02 -26.09
N VAL A 96 -6.78 22.10 -27.34
CA VAL A 96 -7.39 23.31 -27.91
C VAL A 96 -8.91 23.37 -27.69
N VAL A 97 -9.61 22.24 -27.83
CA VAL A 97 -11.08 22.16 -27.70
C VAL A 97 -11.52 22.02 -26.24
N LEU A 98 -10.62 21.59 -25.35
CA LEU A 98 -10.89 21.48 -23.91
C LEU A 98 -9.98 22.44 -23.10
N PRO A 99 -10.08 23.77 -23.30
CA PRO A 99 -9.38 24.69 -22.43
C PRO A 99 -10.09 24.62 -21.07
N ASN A 100 -9.45 24.03 -20.08
CA ASN A 100 -9.84 24.08 -18.66
C ASN A 100 -10.96 23.13 -18.20
N ASN A 101 -10.91 21.83 -18.54
CA ASN A 101 -11.51 20.82 -17.66
C ASN A 101 -10.48 19.95 -16.94
N THR A 102 -9.29 20.49 -16.72
CA THR A 102 -8.45 20.00 -15.66
C THR A 102 -8.93 20.64 -14.36
N ASN A 103 -9.85 19.95 -13.68
CA ASN A 103 -9.95 19.96 -12.22
C ASN A 103 -8.66 19.41 -11.57
N THR A 104 -7.49 19.70 -12.15
CA THR A 104 -6.22 19.64 -11.45
C THR A 104 -6.31 20.76 -10.44
N LYS A 105 -6.74 20.41 -9.23
CA LYS A 105 -6.49 21.21 -8.03
C LYS A 105 -5.05 21.69 -8.15
N SER A 106 -4.86 22.96 -8.51
CA SER A 106 -3.55 23.58 -8.49
C SER A 106 -3.04 23.33 -7.08
N THR A 107 -1.91 22.63 -6.97
CA THR A 107 -1.22 22.53 -5.68
C THR A 107 -0.95 23.98 -5.28
N PRO A 108 -1.55 24.50 -4.20
CA PRO A 108 -1.38 25.90 -3.84
C PRO A 108 0.11 26.14 -3.65
N SER A 109 0.65 27.13 -4.35
CA SER A 109 2.08 27.50 -4.31
C SER A 109 2.54 27.92 -2.90
N ASN A 110 1.58 28.17 -2.00
CA ASN A 110 1.81 28.47 -0.61
C ASN A 110 1.15 27.37 0.23
N LEU A 111 1.96 26.52 0.86
CA LEU A 111 1.53 25.72 2.01
C LEU A 111 1.28 26.69 3.17
N ILE A 112 0.10 27.32 3.17
CA ILE A 112 -0.34 28.11 4.30
C ILE A 112 -0.67 27.10 5.40
N ALA A 113 0.07 27.13 6.50
CA ALA A 113 -0.28 26.38 7.68
C ALA A 113 -1.67 26.85 8.13
N GLU A 114 -2.69 26.00 7.94
CA GLU A 114 -4.01 26.32 8.43
C GLU A 114 -3.97 26.43 9.95
N SER A 115 -4.56 27.50 10.48
CA SER A 115 -4.64 27.70 11.92
C SER A 115 -5.42 26.53 12.55
N THR A 116 -4.74 25.81 13.45
CA THR A 116 -5.33 24.77 14.29
C THR A 116 -6.20 25.34 15.41
N TYR A 117 -6.19 26.67 15.59
CA TYR A 117 -6.89 27.37 16.65
C TYR A 117 -8.40 27.37 16.44
N ILE A 118 -9.13 27.01 17.49
CA ILE A 118 -10.59 27.06 17.55
C ILE A 118 -10.96 28.12 18.59
N SER A 119 -11.78 29.08 18.21
CA SER A 119 -12.29 30.07 19.16
C SER A 119 -13.12 29.40 20.24
N LYS A 120 -13.07 29.92 21.48
CA LYS A 120 -13.86 29.38 22.61
C LYS A 120 -15.34 29.21 22.28
N SER A 121 -15.94 30.18 21.57
CA SER A 121 -17.34 30.11 21.12
C SER A 121 -17.62 28.90 20.22
N LYS A 122 -16.75 28.63 19.23
CA LYS A 122 -16.88 27.48 18.34
C LYS A 122 -16.62 26.17 19.07
N ALA A 123 -15.64 26.14 19.98
CA ALA A 123 -15.36 24.95 20.79
C ALA A 123 -16.57 24.54 21.63
N LEU A 124 -17.32 25.51 22.19
CA LEU A 124 -18.57 25.23 22.91
C LEU A 124 -19.65 24.65 21.97
N THR A 125 -19.81 25.21 20.77
CA THR A 125 -20.76 24.67 19.77
C THR A 125 -20.42 23.23 19.38
N TYR A 126 -19.15 22.95 19.09
CA TYR A 126 -18.71 21.60 18.76
C TYR A 126 -18.89 20.64 19.93
N SER A 127 -18.61 21.06 21.15
CA SER A 127 -18.81 20.24 22.35
C SER A 127 -20.29 19.87 22.53
N LYS A 128 -21.23 20.77 22.22
CA LYS A 128 -22.68 20.47 22.23
C LYS A 128 -23.05 19.42 21.19
N ILE A 129 -22.57 19.58 19.94
CA ILE A 129 -22.81 18.61 18.87
C ILE A 129 -22.27 17.22 19.26
N ILE A 130 -21.07 17.17 19.83
CA ILE A 130 -20.43 15.92 20.28
C ILE A 130 -21.28 15.25 21.37
N ASN A 131 -21.72 16.02 22.36
CA ASN A 131 -22.56 15.52 23.44
C ASN A 131 -23.87 14.93 22.90
N GLU A 132 -24.57 15.65 22.01
CA GLU A 132 -25.81 15.18 21.38
C GLU A 132 -25.58 13.92 20.54
N THR A 133 -24.48 13.87 19.79
CA THR A 133 -24.10 12.71 18.98
C THR A 133 -23.89 11.49 19.88
N ILE A 134 -23.06 11.61 20.93
CA ILE A 134 -22.79 10.50 21.85
C ILE A 134 -24.07 10.01 22.52
N LYS A 135 -24.93 10.91 22.99
CA LYS A 135 -26.23 10.53 23.58
C LYS A 135 -27.11 9.77 22.59
N THR A 136 -27.12 10.19 21.32
CA THR A 136 -27.92 9.55 20.27
C THR A 136 -27.46 8.12 19.98
N TYR A 137 -26.14 7.90 19.86
CA TYR A 137 -25.60 6.58 19.50
C TYR A 137 -25.47 5.61 20.67
N THR A 138 -25.28 6.13 21.89
CA THR A 138 -25.15 5.27 23.09
C THR A 138 -26.47 5.08 23.83
N GLY A 139 -27.45 5.96 23.62
CA GLY A 139 -28.70 6.00 24.41
C GLY A 139 -28.48 6.42 25.87
N LEU A 140 -27.27 6.83 26.24
CA LEU A 140 -26.89 7.14 27.62
C LEU A 140 -26.97 8.64 27.89
N ASN A 141 -27.63 9.04 28.98
CA ASN A 141 -27.69 10.44 29.41
C ASN A 141 -26.62 10.77 30.46
N HIS A 142 -25.36 10.44 30.14
CA HIS A 142 -24.22 10.74 31.03
C HIS A 142 -23.52 12.04 30.67
N ASN A 143 -22.68 12.53 31.60
CA ASN A 143 -21.91 13.74 31.40
C ASN A 143 -20.76 13.48 30.43
N VAL A 144 -20.76 14.18 29.29
CA VAL A 144 -19.73 14.09 28.26
C VAL A 144 -18.80 15.29 28.40
N LYS A 145 -17.51 15.05 28.59
CA LYS A 145 -16.48 16.08 28.69
C LYS A 145 -15.52 15.95 27.53
N THR A 146 -15.37 17.04 26.77
CA THR A 146 -14.37 17.16 25.72
C THR A 146 -13.09 17.74 26.33
N GLU A 147 -11.96 17.04 26.18
CA GLU A 147 -10.67 17.45 26.74
C GLU A 147 -9.85 18.24 25.73
N THR A 148 -9.69 17.70 24.52
CA THR A 148 -8.92 18.35 23.47
C THR A 148 -9.74 18.48 22.20
N MET A 149 -9.48 19.56 21.46
CA MET A 149 -10.13 19.82 20.20
C MET A 149 -9.17 20.58 19.28
N HIS A 150 -9.01 20.09 18.05
CA HIS A 150 -8.18 20.75 17.05
C HIS A 150 -8.83 20.72 15.67
N LYS A 151 -8.49 21.73 14.87
CA LYS A 151 -9.01 21.91 13.52
C LYS A 151 -7.94 21.55 12.49
N ASN A 152 -8.36 20.88 11.42
CA ASN A 152 -7.58 20.67 10.22
C ASN A 152 -8.52 20.78 9.00
N GLY A 153 -8.41 21.86 8.25
CA GLY A 153 -9.32 22.22 7.17
C GLY A 153 -10.76 22.38 7.62
N SER A 154 -11.66 21.67 6.92
CA SER A 154 -13.08 21.58 7.26
C SER A 154 -13.38 20.54 8.35
N SER A 155 -12.37 19.83 8.85
CA SER A 155 -12.51 18.80 9.88
C SER A 155 -12.14 19.32 11.25
N ILE A 156 -12.91 18.90 12.25
CA ILE A 156 -12.62 19.08 13.68
C ILE A 156 -12.41 17.69 14.27
N TYR A 157 -11.36 17.55 15.05
CA TYR A 157 -11.05 16.33 15.79
C TYR A 157 -11.13 16.68 17.26
N ALA A 158 -11.84 15.86 18.03
CA ALA A 158 -11.98 16.04 19.45
C ALA A 158 -11.83 14.71 20.17
N THR A 159 -11.26 14.77 21.36
CA THR A 159 -11.12 13.63 22.26
C THR A 159 -11.63 14.00 23.63
N GLY A 160 -12.12 13.02 24.36
CA GLY A 160 -12.68 13.25 25.68
C GLY A 160 -13.14 11.98 26.35
N TYR A 161 -13.99 12.13 27.35
CA TYR A 161 -14.55 11.00 28.09
C TYR A 161 -16.01 11.22 28.48
N ILE A 162 -16.68 10.09 28.66
CA ILE A 162 -18.02 9.97 29.25
C ILE A 162 -17.80 9.51 30.69
N ASP A 163 -18.39 10.23 31.65
CA ASP A 163 -18.32 9.87 33.06
C ASP A 163 -19.42 8.84 33.39
N TYR A 164 -19.05 7.56 33.46
CA TYR A 164 -19.98 6.46 33.70
C TYR A 164 -19.93 6.05 35.19
N PRO A 165 -21.05 6.06 35.93
CA PRO A 165 -21.05 5.82 37.38
C PRO A 165 -20.37 4.52 37.81
N ASP A 166 -20.60 3.43 37.07
CA ASP A 166 -20.13 2.08 37.46
C ASP A 166 -18.81 1.67 36.80
N LYS A 167 -18.44 2.31 35.69
CA LYS A 167 -17.29 1.94 34.84
C LYS A 167 -16.17 2.98 34.84
N GLY A 168 -16.40 4.13 35.48
CA GLY A 168 -15.51 5.27 35.45
C GLY A 168 -15.51 5.96 34.08
N LYS A 169 -14.36 6.53 33.71
CA LYS A 169 -14.23 7.32 32.48
C LYS A 169 -14.13 6.41 31.25
N ILE A 170 -15.06 6.57 30.32
CA ILE A 170 -15.04 5.89 29.01
C ILE A 170 -14.57 6.90 27.96
N TYR A 171 -13.44 6.63 27.33
CA TYR A 171 -12.84 7.55 26.37
C TYR A 171 -13.50 7.46 25.00
N PHE A 172 -13.57 8.61 24.32
CA PHE A 172 -14.06 8.70 22.95
C PHE A 172 -13.15 9.59 22.10
N ASP A 173 -13.13 9.25 20.81
CA ASP A 173 -12.56 10.05 19.73
C ASP A 173 -13.66 10.36 18.73
N VAL A 174 -13.78 11.63 18.34
CA VAL A 174 -14.82 12.06 17.39
C VAL A 174 -14.23 12.98 16.34
N ARG A 175 -14.69 12.77 15.11
CA ARG A 175 -14.37 13.61 13.97
C ARG A 175 -15.63 14.24 13.43
N LEU A 176 -15.63 15.56 13.36
CA LEU A 176 -16.67 16.35 12.73
C LEU A 176 -16.16 16.89 11.39
N LYS A 177 -17.02 16.96 10.37
CA LYS A 177 -16.75 17.68 9.13
C LYS A 177 -17.94 18.56 8.81
N ASN A 178 -17.70 19.86 8.61
CA ASN A 178 -18.77 20.85 8.41
C ASN A 178 -19.87 20.76 9.49
N ASN A 179 -19.48 20.61 10.76
CA ASN A 179 -20.35 20.48 11.93
C ASN A 179 -21.13 19.15 12.04
N ASN A 180 -20.94 18.19 11.13
CA ASN A 180 -21.60 16.88 11.20
C ASN A 180 -20.60 15.82 11.70
N PRO A 181 -21.02 14.89 12.58
CA PRO A 181 -20.19 13.77 13.01
C PRO A 181 -20.00 12.79 11.84
N ILE A 182 -18.74 12.55 11.47
CA ILE A 182 -18.37 11.61 10.41
C ILE A 182 -17.65 10.38 10.94
N SER A 183 -17.11 10.44 12.15
CA SER A 183 -16.59 9.26 12.83
C SER A 183 -16.70 9.47 14.33
N LEU A 184 -17.06 8.41 15.04
CA LEU A 184 -17.15 8.36 16.49
C LEU A 184 -16.66 6.99 16.92
N VAL A 185 -15.60 6.98 17.72
CA VAL A 185 -15.03 5.78 18.32
C VAL A 185 -15.16 5.91 19.83
N ILE A 186 -15.79 4.94 20.48
CA ILE A 186 -15.92 4.90 21.93
C ILE A 186 -15.23 3.63 22.42
N ASN A 187 -14.22 3.76 23.26
CA ASN A 187 -13.45 2.63 23.80
C ASN A 187 -12.95 1.63 22.74
N GLY A 188 -12.57 2.13 21.55
CA GLY A 188 -12.09 1.32 20.43
C GLY A 188 -13.18 0.74 19.51
N GLU A 189 -14.47 0.92 19.83
CA GLU A 189 -15.58 0.54 18.97
C GLU A 189 -16.04 1.72 18.11
N GLU A 190 -16.07 1.55 16.79
CA GLU A 190 -16.48 2.59 15.83
C GLU A 190 -18.00 2.55 15.63
N LEU A 191 -18.68 3.63 16.03
CA LEU A 191 -20.14 3.77 15.96
C LEU A 191 -20.62 4.54 14.72
N ILE A 192 -19.76 5.37 14.13
CA ILE A 192 -20.03 6.18 12.93
C ILE A 192 -18.84 6.05 11.99
N LYS A 193 -19.10 5.91 10.69
CA LYS A 193 -18.11 5.72 9.62
C LYS A 193 -18.31 6.69 8.46
#